data_AF-A0A6P0DT16-F1
#
_entry.id   AF-A0A6P0DT16-F1
#
_cell.length_a   1.000
_cell.length_b   1.000
_cell.length_c   1.000
_cell.angle_alpha   90.00
_cell.angle_beta   90.00
_cell.angle_gamma   90.00
#
_symmetry.space_group_name_H-M   'P 1'
#
loop_
_entity.id
_entity.type
_entity.pdbx_description
1 polymer ?
#
loop_
_entity_poly.entity_id
_entity_poly.type
_entity_poly.pdbx_seq_one_letter_code
_entity_poly.pdbx_strand_id
1 'polypeptide(L)'
;AIDHLDWDDLKLFLIVVRCKSVTGAARELKVSHSTVSRRLARLEYTVGGALVERTKDGLLLTPAGLVTMRRAEEIENGVNALRSDVSNRDEICGTVRLATMEGIATLYLSERLVELSSRYPDLDLELVTSPQTVRVARREADLFLSFFKPHGTSLDSQLIGRFKTGLFASQAYLERNGVPSQAADLSEHRFVGYIEELIQLESVLWLEELVPTPKIAFSSN
;
A
#
# COMPACT_ATOMS: atom_id res chain seq x y z
N ALA A 1 15.37 -15.30 -29.57
CA ALA A 1 15.37 -16.60 -28.88
C ALA A 1 14.14 -16.63 -27.99
N ILE A 2 13.38 -17.72 -27.98
CA ILE A 2 12.26 -17.87 -27.03
C ILE A 2 12.91 -18.22 -25.69
N ASP A 3 13.17 -17.20 -24.87
CA ASP A 3 13.56 -17.43 -23.48
C ASP A 3 12.37 -18.06 -22.77
N HIS A 4 12.48 -19.35 -22.42
CA HIS A 4 11.44 -20.09 -21.73
C HIS A 4 11.38 -19.70 -20.26
N LEU A 5 10.88 -18.50 -19.98
CA LEU A 5 10.41 -18.13 -18.65
C LEU A 5 9.20 -19.02 -18.31
N ASP A 6 9.41 -19.96 -17.40
CA ASP A 6 8.43 -20.96 -17.00
C ASP A 6 7.58 -20.44 -15.85
N TRP A 7 6.26 -20.37 -16.05
CA TRP A 7 5.32 -19.90 -15.04
C TRP A 7 5.38 -20.72 -13.75
N ASP A 8 5.62 -22.03 -13.85
CA ASP A 8 5.71 -22.85 -12.65
C ASP A 8 6.99 -22.57 -11.86
N ASP A 9 8.06 -22.11 -12.51
CA ASP A 9 9.29 -21.69 -11.83
C ASP A 9 9.10 -20.34 -11.13
N LEU A 10 8.30 -19.42 -11.71
CA LEU A 10 7.88 -18.18 -11.04
C LEU A 10 7.02 -18.45 -9.80
N LYS A 11 6.04 -19.35 -9.87
CA LYS A 11 5.26 -19.79 -8.69
C LYS A 11 6.16 -20.35 -7.60
N LEU A 12 7.09 -21.22 -7.98
CA LEU A 12 8.03 -21.82 -7.03
C LEU A 12 8.86 -20.75 -6.34
N PHE A 13 9.32 -19.74 -7.08
CA PHE A 13 10.03 -18.61 -6.51
C PHE A 13 9.17 -17.81 -5.53
N LEU A 14 7.90 -17.49 -5.86
CA LEU A 14 6.98 -16.83 -4.92
C LEU A 14 6.82 -17.62 -3.61
N ILE A 15 6.69 -18.94 -3.69
CA ILE A 15 6.60 -19.81 -2.49
C ILE A 15 7.91 -19.80 -1.69
N VAL A 16 9.07 -19.81 -2.35
CA VAL A 16 10.39 -19.67 -1.68
C VAL A 16 10.49 -18.35 -0.93
N VAL A 17 10.01 -17.25 -1.51
CA VAL A 17 9.98 -15.93 -0.87
C VAL A 17 9.05 -15.91 0.33
N ARG A 18 7.81 -16.41 0.19
CA ARG A 18 6.81 -16.50 1.28
C ARG A 18 7.33 -17.33 2.46
N CYS A 19 7.96 -18.47 2.18
CA CYS A 19 8.56 -19.35 3.18
C CYS A 19 9.86 -18.81 3.81
N LYS A 20 10.52 -17.82 3.17
CA LYS A 20 11.88 -17.35 3.50
C LYS A 20 12.92 -18.48 3.62
N SER A 21 12.67 -19.62 2.96
CA SER A 21 13.45 -20.84 3.08
C SER A 21 13.18 -21.80 1.94
N VAL A 22 14.24 -22.34 1.33
CA VAL A 22 14.15 -23.41 0.32
C VAL A 22 13.58 -24.69 0.93
N THR A 23 13.95 -24.99 2.18
CA THR A 23 13.43 -26.16 2.90
C THR A 23 11.95 -26.00 3.25
N GLY A 24 11.54 -24.79 3.63
CA GLY A 24 10.12 -24.46 3.85
C GLY A 24 9.30 -24.66 2.59
N ALA A 25 9.76 -24.07 1.48
CA ALA A 25 9.10 -24.21 0.18
C ALA A 25 9.05 -25.66 -0.31
N ALA A 26 10.11 -26.45 -0.11
CA ALA A 26 10.14 -27.87 -0.47
C ALA A 26 9.06 -28.67 0.28
N ARG A 27 8.87 -28.37 1.58
CA ARG A 27 7.82 -28.99 2.40
C ARG A 27 6.42 -28.60 1.92
N GLU A 28 6.21 -27.31 1.61
CA GLU A 28 4.92 -26.80 1.12
C GLU A 28 4.54 -27.40 -0.25
N LEU A 29 5.51 -27.44 -1.17
CA LEU A 29 5.36 -27.99 -2.50
C LEU A 29 5.37 -29.53 -2.56
N LYS A 30 5.67 -30.22 -1.44
CA LYS A 30 5.84 -31.67 -1.37
C LYS A 30 6.86 -32.22 -2.39
N VAL A 31 7.97 -31.51 -2.57
CA VAL A 31 9.09 -31.90 -3.45
C VAL A 31 10.40 -31.93 -2.69
N SER A 32 11.45 -32.47 -3.31
CA SER A 32 12.78 -32.49 -2.69
C SER A 32 13.44 -31.10 -2.67
N HIS A 33 14.30 -30.85 -1.69
CA HIS A 33 15.11 -29.62 -1.62
C HIS A 33 15.96 -29.40 -2.89
N SER A 34 16.50 -30.48 -3.48
CA SER A 34 17.29 -30.39 -4.72
C SER A 34 16.41 -29.99 -5.92
N THR A 35 15.15 -30.43 -5.95
CA THR A 35 14.18 -29.98 -6.96
C THR A 35 13.93 -28.48 -6.86
N VAL A 36 13.68 -27.95 -5.67
CA VAL A 36 13.46 -26.50 -5.48
C VAL A 36 14.70 -25.70 -5.85
N SER A 37 15.87 -26.13 -5.37
CA SER A 37 17.14 -25.46 -5.66
C SER A 37 17.46 -25.42 -7.17
N ARG A 38 17.24 -26.53 -7.88
CA ARG A 38 17.47 -26.63 -9.33
C ARG A 38 16.53 -25.73 -10.13
N ARG A 39 15.25 -25.67 -9.75
CA ARG A 39 14.24 -24.85 -10.43
C ARG A 39 14.47 -23.36 -10.17
N LEU A 40 14.86 -23.00 -8.95
CA LEU A 40 15.25 -21.64 -8.62
C LEU A 40 16.50 -21.20 -9.42
N ALA A 41 17.54 -22.04 -9.48
CA ALA A 41 18.75 -21.74 -10.26
C ALA A 41 18.45 -21.61 -11.77
N ARG A 42 17.50 -22.39 -12.29
CA ARG A 42 17.02 -22.24 -13.68
C ARG A 42 16.35 -20.89 -13.89
N LEU A 43 15.47 -20.47 -12.98
CA LEU A 43 14.84 -19.16 -13.05
C LEU A 43 15.88 -18.03 -13.00
N GLU A 44 16.84 -18.10 -12.08
CA GLU A 44 17.95 -17.14 -11.95
C GLU A 44 18.78 -17.04 -13.24
N TYR A 45 19.02 -18.19 -13.89
CA TYR A 45 19.68 -18.21 -15.19
C TYR A 45 18.84 -17.52 -16.28
N THR A 46 17.53 -17.81 -16.34
CA THR A 46 16.62 -17.23 -17.34
C THR A 46 16.43 -15.73 -17.17
N VAL A 47 16.37 -15.23 -15.94
CA VAL A 47 16.22 -13.78 -15.66
C VAL A 47 17.56 -13.03 -15.66
N GLY A 48 18.68 -13.74 -15.79
CA GLY A 48 20.01 -13.17 -15.95
C GLY A 48 20.69 -12.73 -14.64
N GLY A 49 20.26 -13.24 -13.49
CA GLY A 49 20.87 -12.90 -12.20
C GLY A 49 20.32 -13.67 -11.01
N ALA A 50 21.12 -13.72 -9.93
CA ALA A 50 20.69 -14.28 -8.65
C ALA A 50 19.49 -13.49 -8.11
N LEU A 51 18.43 -14.19 -7.74
CA LEU A 51 17.20 -13.62 -7.20
C LEU A 51 17.21 -13.66 -5.68
N VAL A 52 17.93 -14.62 -5.10
CA VAL A 52 18.02 -14.82 -3.65
C VAL A 52 19.46 -14.93 -3.22
N GLU A 53 19.73 -14.56 -1.98
CA GLU A 53 21.01 -14.78 -1.32
C GLU A 53 20.81 -15.45 0.04
N ARG A 54 21.75 -16.32 0.40
CA ARG A 54 21.74 -17.01 1.69
C ARG A 54 22.51 -16.18 2.70
N THR A 55 21.86 -15.82 3.79
CA THR A 55 22.47 -15.14 4.94
C THR A 55 22.42 -16.03 6.17
N LYS A 56 23.05 -15.57 7.27
CA LYS A 56 23.01 -16.26 8.55
C LYS A 56 21.58 -16.30 9.15
N ASP A 57 20.75 -15.34 8.78
CA ASP A 57 19.39 -15.16 9.29
C ASP A 57 18.31 -15.75 8.37
N GLY A 58 18.70 -16.33 7.23
CA GLY A 58 17.79 -17.00 6.31
C GLY A 58 18.04 -16.64 4.85
N LEU A 59 16.96 -16.54 4.08
CA LEU A 59 16.98 -16.23 2.66
C LEU A 59 16.53 -14.79 2.43
N LEU A 60 17.36 -13.97 1.79
CA LEU A 60 17.05 -12.60 1.41
C LEU A 60 16.91 -12.46 -0.11
N LEU A 61 16.14 -11.46 -0.54
CA LEU A 61 15.99 -11.11 -1.95
C LEU A 61 17.10 -10.16 -2.39
N THR A 62 17.67 -10.41 -3.56
CA THR A 62 18.53 -9.44 -4.24
C THR A 62 17.67 -8.31 -4.86
N PRO A 63 18.27 -7.21 -5.34
CA PRO A 63 17.53 -6.21 -6.12
C PRO A 63 16.79 -6.79 -7.33
N ALA A 64 17.40 -7.76 -8.03
CA ALA A 64 16.75 -8.48 -9.12
C ALA A 64 15.61 -9.38 -8.60
N GLY A 65 15.81 -10.03 -7.45
CA GLY A 65 14.79 -10.77 -6.71
C GLY A 65 13.54 -9.96 -6.43
N LEU A 66 13.69 -8.75 -5.90
CA LEU A 66 12.58 -7.84 -5.59
C LEU A 66 11.78 -7.44 -6.83
N VAL A 67 12.47 -7.17 -7.95
CA VAL A 67 11.82 -6.83 -9.22
C VAL A 67 11.05 -8.04 -9.76
N THR A 68 11.69 -9.21 -9.77
CA THR A 68 11.06 -10.45 -10.25
C THR A 68 9.87 -10.85 -9.40
N MET A 69 9.94 -10.69 -8.07
CA MET A 69 8.86 -10.99 -7.14
C MET A 69 7.61 -10.16 -7.47
N ARG A 70 7.76 -8.84 -7.58
CA ARG A 70 6.64 -7.95 -7.95
C ARG A 70 6.01 -8.33 -9.28
N ARG A 71 6.81 -8.64 -10.30
CA ARG A 71 6.27 -9.06 -11.62
C ARG A 71 5.63 -10.44 -11.58
N ALA A 72 6.13 -11.35 -10.77
CA ALA A 72 5.56 -12.68 -10.60
C ALA A 72 4.20 -12.62 -9.87
N GLU A 73 4.07 -11.78 -8.83
CA GLU A 73 2.80 -11.48 -8.15
C GLU A 73 1.75 -10.94 -9.13
N GLU A 74 2.12 -10.01 -10.01
CA GLU A 74 1.21 -9.49 -11.03
C GLU A 74 0.69 -10.59 -11.97
N ILE A 75 1.55 -11.52 -12.38
CA ILE A 75 1.15 -12.65 -13.23
C ILE A 75 0.23 -13.61 -12.45
N GLU A 76 0.52 -13.86 -11.17
CA GLU A 76 -0.32 -14.70 -10.29
C GLU A 76 -1.74 -14.14 -10.20
N ASN A 77 -1.84 -12.84 -9.93
CA ASN A 77 -3.10 -12.12 -9.86
C ASN A 77 -3.86 -12.17 -11.19
N GLY A 78 -3.18 -11.98 -12.32
CA GLY A 78 -3.81 -12.10 -13.65
C GLY A 78 -4.36 -13.51 -13.94
N VAL A 79 -3.65 -14.57 -13.51
CA VAL A 79 -4.13 -15.95 -13.64
C VAL A 79 -5.32 -16.22 -12.72
N ASN A 80 -5.33 -15.67 -11.51
CA ASN A 80 -6.45 -15.79 -10.58
C ASN A 80 -7.69 -15.06 -11.09
N ALA A 81 -7.53 -13.84 -11.63
CA ALA A 81 -8.61 -13.09 -12.26
C ALA A 81 -9.23 -13.88 -13.44
N LEU A 82 -8.39 -14.43 -14.33
CA LEU A 82 -8.87 -15.29 -15.43
C LEU A 82 -9.68 -16.48 -14.93
N ARG A 83 -9.25 -17.13 -13.83
CA ARG A 83 -10.00 -18.23 -13.22
C ARG A 83 -11.34 -17.76 -12.65
N SER A 84 -11.37 -16.60 -12.00
CA SER A 84 -12.61 -15.97 -11.51
C SER A 84 -13.59 -15.72 -12.66
N ASP A 85 -13.14 -15.05 -13.72
CA ASP A 85 -13.95 -14.71 -14.89
C ASP A 85 -14.56 -15.95 -15.56
N VAL A 86 -13.78 -17.03 -15.67
CA VAL A 86 -14.23 -18.28 -16.30
C VAL A 86 -15.14 -19.09 -15.37
N SER A 87 -14.88 -19.07 -14.06
CA SER A 87 -15.61 -19.90 -13.09
C SER A 87 -16.98 -19.34 -12.70
N ASN A 88 -17.27 -18.07 -13.03
CA ASN A 88 -18.48 -17.37 -12.60
C ASN A 88 -18.70 -17.43 -11.08
N ARG A 89 -17.63 -17.66 -10.32
CA ARG A 89 -17.62 -17.61 -8.87
C ARG A 89 -17.12 -16.24 -8.46
N ASP A 90 -17.90 -15.54 -7.65
CA ASP A 90 -17.46 -14.35 -6.92
C ASP A 90 -16.50 -14.76 -5.76
N GLU A 91 -15.53 -15.63 -6.02
CA GLU A 91 -14.51 -16.03 -5.05
C GLU A 91 -13.47 -14.92 -4.93
N ILE A 92 -13.64 -14.05 -3.94
CA ILE A 92 -12.70 -12.98 -3.61
C ILE A 92 -11.45 -13.60 -2.96
N CYS A 93 -10.35 -13.65 -3.71
CA CYS A 93 -9.07 -14.24 -3.27
C CYS A 93 -7.85 -13.55 -3.91
N GLY A 94 -6.66 -13.87 -3.40
CA GLY A 94 -5.38 -13.34 -3.90
C GLY A 94 -4.89 -12.13 -3.12
N THR A 95 -3.81 -11.49 -3.59
CA THR A 95 -3.22 -10.33 -2.92
C THR A 95 -3.69 -9.04 -3.58
N VAL A 96 -4.25 -8.12 -2.81
CA VAL A 96 -4.63 -6.77 -3.24
C VAL A 96 -3.84 -5.74 -2.44
N ARG A 97 -3.05 -4.94 -3.16
CA ARG A 97 -2.23 -3.87 -2.58
C ARG A 97 -2.98 -2.53 -2.67
N LEU A 98 -3.41 -2.02 -1.52
CA LEU A 98 -4.11 -0.75 -1.37
C LEU A 98 -3.13 0.35 -0.95
N ALA A 99 -2.91 1.32 -1.83
CA ALA A 99 -2.17 2.52 -1.51
C ALA A 99 -3.09 3.62 -0.94
N THR A 100 -2.64 4.34 0.09
CA THR A 100 -3.37 5.49 0.63
C THR A 100 -2.49 6.39 1.53
N MET A 101 -3.08 7.44 2.10
CA MET A 101 -2.43 8.35 3.04
C MET A 101 -2.42 7.78 4.46
N GLU A 102 -1.38 8.07 5.25
CA GLU A 102 -1.17 7.49 6.57
C GLU A 102 -2.35 7.68 7.54
N GLY A 103 -2.93 8.88 7.58
CA GLY A 103 -4.05 9.17 8.48
C GLY A 103 -5.26 8.26 8.27
N ILE A 104 -5.66 8.02 7.02
CA ILE A 104 -6.81 7.14 6.73
C ILE A 104 -6.45 5.65 6.84
N ALA A 105 -5.22 5.28 6.50
CA ALA A 105 -4.70 3.93 6.70
C ALA A 105 -4.79 3.53 8.19
N THR A 106 -4.21 4.35 9.06
CA THR A 106 -4.04 4.04 10.48
C THR A 106 -5.31 4.26 11.28
N LEU A 107 -6.04 5.36 11.05
CA LEU A 107 -7.18 5.75 11.90
C LEU A 107 -8.54 5.22 11.44
N TYR A 108 -8.64 4.67 10.23
CA TYR A 108 -9.93 4.25 9.67
C TYR A 108 -9.90 2.87 9.05
N LEU A 109 -8.96 2.61 8.12
CA LEU A 109 -8.91 1.35 7.38
C LEU A 109 -8.48 0.18 8.26
N SER A 110 -7.40 0.34 9.02
CA SER A 110 -6.81 -0.71 9.87
C SER A 110 -7.86 -1.46 10.71
N GLU A 111 -8.79 -0.74 11.35
CA GLU A 111 -9.87 -1.30 12.17
C GLU A 111 -10.89 -2.10 11.35
N ARG A 112 -11.17 -1.67 10.11
CA ARG A 112 -12.17 -2.27 9.22
C ARG A 112 -11.64 -3.45 8.42
N LEU A 113 -10.33 -3.45 8.17
CA LEU A 113 -9.66 -4.56 7.47
C LEU A 113 -9.76 -5.87 8.26
N VAL A 114 -9.94 -5.83 9.58
CA VAL A 114 -10.17 -7.02 10.43
C VAL A 114 -11.47 -7.73 10.07
N GLU A 115 -12.55 -6.98 9.85
CA GLU A 115 -13.83 -7.55 9.42
C GLU A 115 -13.72 -8.12 8.01
N LEU A 116 -13.04 -7.39 7.12
CA LEU A 116 -12.87 -7.78 5.73
C LEU A 116 -12.06 -9.08 5.59
N SER A 117 -10.95 -9.21 6.33
CA SER A 117 -10.12 -10.44 6.33
C SER A 117 -10.86 -11.62 6.95
N SER A 118 -11.69 -11.39 7.96
CA SER A 118 -12.55 -12.43 8.56
C SER A 118 -13.61 -12.92 7.57
N ARG A 119 -14.12 -12.03 6.71
CA ARG A 119 -15.13 -12.35 5.71
C ARG A 119 -14.56 -13.02 4.46
N TYR A 120 -13.33 -12.66 4.07
CA TYR A 120 -12.63 -13.19 2.90
C TYR A 120 -11.24 -13.73 3.31
N PRO A 121 -11.15 -14.95 3.85
CA PRO A 121 -9.92 -15.49 4.41
C PRO A 121 -8.83 -15.78 3.37
N ASP A 122 -9.22 -15.93 2.09
CA ASP A 122 -8.29 -16.15 0.98
C ASP A 122 -7.83 -14.84 0.30
N LEU A 123 -8.27 -13.69 0.83
CA LEU A 123 -7.85 -12.35 0.39
C LEU A 123 -6.74 -11.85 1.31
N ASP A 124 -5.57 -11.62 0.73
CA ASP A 124 -4.45 -10.96 1.39
C ASP A 124 -4.44 -9.47 1.05
N LEU A 125 -4.45 -8.61 2.08
CA LEU A 125 -4.51 -7.16 1.90
C LEU A 125 -3.22 -6.51 2.37
N GLU A 126 -2.53 -5.88 1.42
CA GLU A 126 -1.33 -5.12 1.70
C GLU A 126 -1.65 -3.63 1.71
N LEU A 127 -1.51 -2.98 2.87
CA LEU A 127 -1.72 -1.55 3.01
C LEU A 127 -0.39 -0.82 2.85
N VAL A 128 -0.30 0.03 1.83
CA VAL A 128 0.89 0.85 1.55
C VAL A 128 0.57 2.31 1.84
N THR A 129 1.19 2.85 2.87
CA THR A 129 1.12 4.28 3.16
C THR A 129 2.22 5.02 2.41
N SER A 130 1.82 5.94 1.55
CA SER A 130 2.75 6.88 0.90
C SER A 130 2.06 8.24 0.85
N PRO A 131 2.76 9.31 1.22
CA PRO A 131 2.16 10.63 1.19
C PRO A 131 2.12 11.17 -0.26
N GLN A 132 2.98 10.66 -1.15
CA GLN A 132 2.94 10.94 -2.59
C GLN A 132 1.88 10.09 -3.28
N THR A 133 1.32 10.60 -4.40
CA THR A 133 0.57 9.82 -5.39
C THR A 133 1.34 8.54 -5.69
N VAL A 134 0.92 7.43 -5.08
CA VAL A 134 1.51 6.13 -5.40
C VAL A 134 1.29 5.95 -6.89
N ARG A 135 2.36 5.60 -7.60
CA ARG A 135 2.30 5.40 -9.03
C ARG A 135 1.55 4.11 -9.30
N VAL A 136 0.22 4.15 -9.16
CA VAL A 136 -0.70 3.08 -9.58
C VAL A 136 -0.42 2.72 -11.04
N ALA A 137 -0.07 3.71 -11.86
CA ALA A 137 0.35 3.53 -13.26
C ALA A 137 1.64 2.69 -13.45
N ARG A 138 2.49 2.53 -12.42
CA ARG A 138 3.64 1.61 -12.43
C ARG A 138 3.33 0.26 -11.78
N ARG A 139 2.06 0.01 -11.41
CA ARG A 139 1.56 -1.19 -10.72
C ARG A 139 2.24 -1.48 -9.38
N GLU A 140 2.64 -0.41 -8.69
CA GLU A 140 3.13 -0.51 -7.30
C GLU A 140 1.97 -0.65 -6.29
N ALA A 141 0.72 -0.51 -6.74
CA ALA A 141 -0.51 -0.79 -6.01
C ALA A 141 -1.63 -1.14 -7.00
N ASP A 142 -2.59 -1.95 -6.56
CA ASP A 142 -3.79 -2.32 -7.34
C ASP A 142 -4.89 -1.28 -7.19
N LEU A 143 -5.00 -0.67 -6.01
CA LEU A 143 -5.98 0.36 -5.67
C LEU A 143 -5.29 1.57 -5.03
N PHE A 144 -5.85 2.77 -5.26
CA PHE A 144 -5.42 3.98 -4.57
C PHE A 144 -6.63 4.71 -3.98
N LEU A 145 -6.67 4.77 -2.65
CA LEU A 145 -7.64 5.56 -1.92
C LEU A 145 -7.05 6.93 -1.61
N SER A 146 -7.70 7.98 -2.11
CA SER A 146 -7.21 9.34 -2.11
C SER A 146 -8.31 10.35 -1.81
N PHE A 147 -7.92 11.50 -1.27
CA PHE A 147 -8.79 12.67 -1.08
C PHE A 147 -8.90 13.57 -2.31
N PHE A 148 -8.11 13.29 -3.35
CA PHE A 148 -8.12 14.00 -4.63
C PHE A 148 -8.23 13.02 -5.78
N LYS A 149 -8.71 13.49 -6.93
CA LYS A 149 -8.73 12.68 -8.15
C LYS A 149 -7.31 12.62 -8.72
N PRO A 150 -6.67 11.44 -8.83
CA PRO A 150 -5.32 11.36 -9.38
C PRO A 150 -5.29 11.80 -10.85
N HIS A 151 -4.21 12.47 -11.24
CA HIS A 151 -4.00 12.94 -12.62
C HIS A 151 -3.30 11.84 -13.44
N GLY A 152 -4.01 11.25 -14.41
CA GLY A 152 -3.46 10.25 -15.34
C GLY A 152 -4.54 9.61 -16.20
N THR A 153 -4.25 9.36 -17.48
CA THR A 153 -5.23 8.84 -18.46
C THR A 153 -5.52 7.34 -18.35
N SER A 154 -4.79 6.61 -17.50
CA SER A 154 -4.85 5.15 -17.37
C SER A 154 -5.52 4.66 -16.09
N LEU A 155 -6.18 5.53 -15.33
CA LEU A 155 -6.82 5.18 -14.06
C LEU A 155 -8.32 5.42 -14.16
N ASP A 156 -9.10 4.38 -13.85
CA ASP A 156 -10.51 4.57 -13.52
C ASP A 156 -10.60 5.12 -12.10
N SER A 157 -11.48 6.09 -11.89
CA SER A 157 -11.59 6.81 -10.61
C SER A 157 -13.04 7.03 -10.26
N GLN A 158 -13.44 6.48 -9.12
CA GLN A 158 -14.79 6.60 -8.59
C GLN A 158 -14.77 7.30 -7.24
N LEU A 159 -15.73 8.21 -7.03
CA LEU A 159 -15.99 8.81 -5.72
C LEU A 159 -16.69 7.80 -4.81
N ILE A 160 -16.05 7.40 -3.72
CA ILE A 160 -16.61 6.43 -2.76
C ILE A 160 -17.12 7.06 -1.46
N GLY A 161 -16.82 8.33 -1.19
CA GLY A 161 -17.21 9.00 0.04
C GLY A 161 -16.75 10.45 0.12
N ARG A 162 -17.25 11.15 1.14
CA ARG A 162 -16.85 12.53 1.48
C ARG A 162 -16.72 12.64 3.00
N PHE A 163 -15.77 13.43 3.46
CA PHE A 163 -15.65 13.84 4.85
C PHE A 163 -15.48 15.36 4.91
N LYS A 164 -15.65 15.92 6.11
CA LYS A 164 -15.44 17.34 6.36
C LYS A 164 -14.30 17.50 7.35
N THR A 165 -13.49 18.53 7.15
CA THR A 165 -12.52 19.02 8.12
C THR A 165 -13.16 20.12 8.96
N GLY A 166 -12.57 20.39 10.13
CA GLY A 166 -13.03 21.42 11.04
C GLY A 166 -11.94 21.81 12.02
N LEU A 167 -12.15 22.91 12.73
CA LEU A 167 -11.29 23.31 13.84
C LEU A 167 -11.70 22.56 15.10
N PHE A 168 -10.72 22.04 15.81
CA PHE A 168 -10.89 21.37 17.08
C PHE A 168 -10.00 22.02 18.11
N ALA A 169 -10.49 22.12 19.34
CA ALA A 169 -9.72 22.64 20.47
C ALA A 169 -10.02 21.79 21.70
N SER A 170 -9.03 21.66 22.58
CA SER A 170 -9.27 21.04 23.89
C SER A 170 -10.15 21.96 24.74
N GLN A 171 -10.98 21.35 25.58
CA GLN A 171 -11.83 22.11 26.51
C GLN A 171 -11.00 23.07 27.39
N ALA A 172 -9.87 22.60 27.91
CA ALA A 172 -8.97 23.40 28.72
C ALA A 172 -8.37 24.62 27.98
N TYR A 173 -8.16 24.52 26.67
CA TYR A 173 -7.73 25.68 25.87
C TYR A 173 -8.85 26.72 25.76
N LEU A 174 -10.07 26.28 25.47
CA LEU A 174 -11.24 27.14 25.33
C LEU A 174 -11.63 27.82 26.65
N GLU A 175 -11.52 27.14 27.79
CA GLU A 175 -11.77 27.73 29.11
C GLU A 175 -10.81 28.89 29.43
N ARG A 176 -9.58 28.85 28.89
CA ARG A 176 -8.56 29.90 29.11
C ARG A 176 -8.61 31.03 28.09
N ASN A 177 -9.02 30.75 26.86
CA ASN A 177 -8.91 31.69 25.73
C ASN A 177 -10.27 32.13 25.17
N GLY A 178 -11.38 31.59 25.69
CA GLY A 178 -12.71 31.78 25.15
C GLY A 178 -13.06 30.79 24.03
N VAL A 179 -14.36 30.68 23.74
CA VAL A 179 -14.86 29.94 22.57
C VAL A 179 -15.17 30.93 21.46
N PRO A 180 -14.58 30.78 20.26
CA PRO A 180 -14.87 31.66 19.14
C PRO A 180 -16.32 31.47 18.68
N SER A 181 -17.03 32.57 18.51
CA SER A 181 -18.45 32.60 18.10
C SER A 181 -18.63 32.91 16.61
N GLN A 182 -17.62 33.52 16.00
CA GLN A 182 -17.56 33.89 14.58
C GLN A 182 -16.12 33.74 14.06
N ALA A 183 -15.97 33.68 12.73
CA ALA A 183 -14.66 33.53 12.10
C ALA A 183 -13.66 34.63 12.47
N ALA A 184 -14.13 35.87 12.68
CA ALA A 184 -13.28 36.99 13.08
C ALA A 184 -12.59 36.77 14.44
N ASP A 185 -13.20 36.01 15.36
CA ASP A 185 -12.63 35.75 16.69
C ASP A 185 -11.39 34.84 16.61
N LEU A 186 -11.23 34.09 15.49
CA LEU A 186 -10.13 33.16 15.29
C LEU A 186 -8.76 33.84 15.23
N SER A 187 -8.67 35.13 14.90
CA SER A 187 -7.39 35.88 14.92
C SER A 187 -6.78 35.99 16.31
N GLU A 188 -7.59 35.85 17.36
CA GLU A 188 -7.16 35.90 18.76
C GLU A 188 -6.67 34.55 19.28
N HIS A 189 -6.90 33.48 18.52
CA HIS A 189 -6.50 32.12 18.88
C HIS A 189 -5.15 31.72 18.28
N ARG A 190 -4.61 30.62 18.82
CA ARG A 190 -3.36 30.00 18.40
C ARG A 190 -3.66 28.65 17.75
N PHE A 191 -2.96 28.37 16.66
CA PHE A 191 -3.22 27.19 15.84
C PHE A 191 -2.06 26.20 15.88
N VAL A 192 -2.42 24.93 15.69
CA VAL A 192 -1.50 23.89 15.27
C VAL A 192 -1.60 23.83 13.74
N GLY A 193 -0.49 24.11 13.07
CA GLY A 193 -0.39 24.16 11.62
C GLY A 193 0.40 22.99 11.04
N TYR A 194 0.61 23.04 9.74
CA TYR A 194 1.51 22.12 9.04
C TYR A 194 2.93 22.69 8.97
N ILE A 195 3.91 21.81 8.77
CA ILE A 195 5.23 22.19 8.29
C ILE A 195 5.11 22.42 6.79
N GLU A 196 5.31 23.65 6.32
CA GLU A 196 5.02 24.09 4.95
C GLU A 196 5.72 23.22 3.90
N GLU A 197 6.99 22.84 4.15
CA GLU A 197 7.78 22.01 3.23
C GLU A 197 7.30 20.56 3.13
N LEU A 198 6.47 20.11 4.08
CA LEU A 198 5.95 18.75 4.14
C LEU A 198 4.50 18.65 3.66
N ILE A 199 3.87 19.76 3.28
CA ILE A 199 2.50 19.77 2.78
C ILE A 199 2.47 19.10 1.40
N GLN A 200 1.69 18.03 1.30
CA GLN A 200 1.55 17.26 0.05
C GLN A 200 0.18 17.43 -0.61
N LEU A 201 -0.75 18.11 0.07
CA LEU A 201 -2.09 18.38 -0.41
C LEU A 201 -2.43 19.84 -0.16
N GLU A 202 -2.60 20.62 -1.22
CA GLU A 202 -3.03 22.01 -1.10
C GLU A 202 -4.39 22.14 -0.38
N SER A 203 -5.25 21.12 -0.48
CA SER A 203 -6.55 21.10 0.20
C SER A 203 -6.47 21.13 1.73
N VAL A 204 -5.28 20.91 2.33
CA VAL A 204 -5.10 21.05 3.79
C VAL A 204 -4.75 22.48 4.23
N LEU A 205 -4.45 23.40 3.30
CA LEU A 205 -4.11 24.81 3.55
C LEU A 205 -5.32 25.74 3.75
N TRP A 206 -6.51 25.19 3.99
CA TRP A 206 -7.74 25.97 4.13
C TRP A 206 -7.76 26.92 5.35
N LEU A 207 -6.86 26.76 6.32
CA LEU A 207 -6.82 27.63 7.50
C LEU A 207 -6.50 29.09 7.12
N GLU A 208 -5.57 29.30 6.19
CA GLU A 208 -5.16 30.64 5.76
C GLU A 208 -6.25 31.35 4.95
N GLU A 209 -7.16 30.59 4.34
CA GLU A 209 -8.36 31.12 3.69
C GLU A 209 -9.35 31.71 4.72
N LEU A 210 -9.36 31.20 5.95
CA LEU A 210 -10.27 31.63 7.03
C LEU A 210 -9.64 32.65 7.97
N VAL A 211 -8.35 32.52 8.26
CA VAL A 211 -7.61 33.38 9.19
C VAL A 211 -6.39 33.92 8.46
N PRO A 212 -6.46 35.13 7.90
CA PRO A 212 -5.31 35.78 7.31
C PRO A 212 -4.21 35.89 8.37
N THR A 213 -3.03 35.32 8.11
CA THR A 213 -1.87 35.27 9.04
C THR A 213 -2.16 34.58 10.40
N PRO A 214 -2.42 33.26 10.41
CA PRO A 214 -2.76 32.56 11.64
C PRO A 214 -1.57 32.54 12.62
N LYS A 215 -1.83 32.75 13.92
CA LYS A 215 -0.82 32.66 14.97
C LYS A 215 -0.45 31.19 15.23
N ILE A 216 0.50 30.64 14.47
CA ILE A 216 0.97 29.26 14.65
C ILE A 216 1.79 29.12 15.93
N ALA A 217 1.38 28.20 16.81
CA ALA A 217 2.10 27.89 18.05
C ALA A 217 2.96 26.62 17.93
N PHE A 218 2.56 25.70 17.05
CA PHE A 218 3.20 24.42 16.80
C PHE A 218 2.87 23.96 15.38
N SER A 219 3.81 23.30 14.72
CA SER A 219 3.61 22.72 13.38
C SER A 219 3.97 21.24 13.39
N SER A 220 3.21 20.43 12.66
CA SER A 220 3.45 19.00 12.46
C SER A 220 3.44 18.64 10.98
N ASN A 221 3.96 17.46 10.65
CA ASN A 221 3.80 16.85 9.33
C ASN A 221 2.33 16.54 8.99
#